data_AF-A0A059EY96-F1
#
_entry.id   AF-A0A059EY96-F1
#
_cell.length_a   1.000
_cell.length_b   1.000
_cell.length_c   1.000
_cell.angle_alpha   90.00
_cell.angle_beta   90.00
_cell.angle_gamma   90.00
#
_symmetry.space_group_name_H-M   'P 1'
#
loop_
_entity.id
_entity.type
_entity.pdbx_description
1 polymer ?
#
loop_
_entity_poly.entity_id
_entity_poly.type
_entity_poly.pdbx_seq_one_letter_code
_entity_poly.pdbx_strand_id
1 'polypeptide(L)'
;MKINKKNVRLEDPNTFIEAFRNEIRKNKKLSPNKFQQLIAIIKTPFINDIAKLDLTAKEANVLGRALMHTKSLKAENIIPLFLEQNTKNAYILTCILCKKCKINDLSMVVDFLKPNISTKTVAYLNLALVLFRNYPAFFNDELLEEVKKISHPICDEILSNLNYSTFENIFKIEE
;
A
#
# COMPACT_ATOMS: atom_id res chain seq x y z
N MET A 1 -0.05 2.59 -28.34
CA MET A 1 1.07 1.63 -28.14
C MET A 1 0.50 0.33 -27.55
N LYS A 2 0.32 -0.71 -28.37
CA LYS A 2 -0.28 -1.99 -27.95
C LYS A 2 0.80 -2.82 -27.23
N ILE A 3 0.63 -3.04 -25.92
CA ILE A 3 1.51 -3.93 -25.17
C ILE A 3 1.14 -5.36 -25.55
N ASN A 4 2.01 -6.00 -26.35
CA ASN A 4 1.89 -7.41 -26.72
C ASN A 4 1.91 -8.26 -25.44
N LYS A 5 0.86 -9.07 -25.22
CA LYS A 5 0.87 -10.11 -24.17
C LYS A 5 1.88 -11.19 -24.57
N LYS A 6 3.17 -10.96 -24.32
CA LYS A 6 4.15 -12.05 -24.27
C LYS A 6 3.72 -12.99 -23.15
N ASN A 7 3.63 -14.29 -23.44
CA ASN A 7 3.55 -15.31 -22.40
C ASN A 7 4.77 -15.14 -21.48
N VAL A 8 4.55 -14.57 -20.31
CA VAL A 8 5.59 -14.37 -19.30
C VAL A 8 5.85 -15.74 -18.68
N ARG A 9 6.98 -16.36 -19.04
CA ARG A 9 7.43 -17.58 -18.37
C ARG A 9 7.82 -17.23 -16.94
N LEU A 10 7.15 -17.86 -15.97
CA LEU A 10 7.51 -17.73 -14.57
C LEU A 10 8.75 -18.58 -14.31
N GLU A 11 9.75 -17.96 -13.70
CA GLU A 11 10.91 -18.65 -13.14
C GLU A 11 10.50 -19.38 -11.86
N ASP A 12 11.32 -20.33 -11.42
CA ASP A 12 11.14 -20.90 -10.10
C ASP A 12 11.31 -19.82 -9.01
N PRO A 13 10.69 -20.02 -7.83
CA PRO A 13 10.72 -19.08 -6.73
C PRO A 13 12.08 -18.48 -6.37
N ASN A 14 13.08 -19.34 -6.17
CA ASN A 14 14.37 -18.94 -5.64
C ASN A 14 15.17 -18.16 -6.68
N THR A 15 15.18 -18.65 -7.93
CA THR A 15 15.84 -17.96 -9.04
C THR A 15 15.26 -16.56 -9.25
N PHE A 16 13.93 -16.42 -9.19
CA PHE A 16 13.30 -15.11 -9.32
C PHE A 16 13.68 -14.17 -8.17
N ILE A 17 13.62 -14.62 -6.92
CA ILE A 17 13.94 -13.80 -5.74
C ILE A 17 15.39 -13.31 -5.80
N GLU A 18 16.33 -14.18 -6.16
CA GLU A 18 17.73 -13.82 -6.30
C GLU A 18 17.92 -12.76 -7.40
N ALA A 19 17.32 -12.97 -8.57
CA ALA A 19 17.36 -12.01 -9.66
C ALA A 19 16.70 -10.66 -9.29
N PHE A 20 15.56 -10.70 -8.59
CA PHE A 20 14.83 -9.54 -8.09
C PHE A 20 15.71 -8.67 -7.20
N ARG A 21 16.32 -9.28 -6.17
CA ARG A 21 17.20 -8.58 -5.23
C ARG A 21 18.46 -8.06 -5.92
N ASN A 22 19.08 -8.87 -6.79
CA ASN A 22 20.29 -8.49 -7.51
C ASN A 22 20.08 -7.30 -8.45
N GLU A 23 19.00 -7.29 -9.22
CA GLU A 23 18.68 -6.17 -10.12
C GLU A 23 18.37 -4.89 -9.34
N ILE A 24 17.60 -4.96 -8.25
CA ILE A 24 17.26 -3.78 -7.46
C ILE A 24 18.50 -3.24 -6.72
N ARG A 25 19.36 -4.11 -6.20
CA ARG A 25 20.63 -3.70 -5.58
C ARG A 25 21.53 -2.96 -6.56
N LYS A 26 21.70 -3.50 -7.78
CA LYS A 26 22.59 -2.96 -8.82
C LYS A 26 22.00 -1.73 -9.52
N ASN A 27 20.76 -1.83 -9.99
CA ASN A 27 20.13 -0.86 -10.91
C ASN A 27 19.11 0.05 -10.21
N LYS A 28 18.77 -0.22 -8.95
CA LYS A 28 17.71 0.47 -8.17
C LYS A 28 16.30 0.35 -8.76
N LYS A 29 16.12 -0.50 -9.78
CA LYS A 29 14.86 -0.82 -10.46
C LYS A 29 14.94 -2.22 -11.09
N LEU A 30 13.78 -2.82 -11.38
CA LEU A 30 13.70 -4.01 -12.21
C LEU A 30 13.71 -3.65 -13.70
N SER A 31 14.27 -4.55 -14.51
CA SER A 31 14.06 -4.55 -15.95
C SER A 31 12.57 -4.72 -16.29
N PRO A 32 12.10 -4.22 -17.46
CA PRO A 32 10.70 -4.35 -17.84
C PRO A 32 10.18 -5.80 -17.85
N ASN A 33 11.01 -6.75 -18.29
CA ASN A 33 10.65 -8.16 -18.32
C ASN A 33 10.45 -8.73 -16.90
N LYS A 34 11.38 -8.48 -15.97
CA LYS A 34 11.25 -8.92 -14.58
C LYS A 34 10.11 -8.21 -13.85
N PHE A 35 9.83 -6.95 -14.17
CA PHE A 35 8.69 -6.25 -13.62
C PHE A 35 7.35 -6.88 -14.08
N GLN A 36 7.26 -7.32 -15.34
CA GLN A 36 6.09 -8.06 -15.82
C GLN A 36 5.97 -9.45 -15.17
N GLN A 37 7.09 -10.13 -14.92
CA GLN A 37 7.11 -11.36 -14.11
C GLN A 37 6.58 -11.09 -12.69
N LEU A 38 7.05 -10.03 -12.02
CA LEU A 38 6.57 -9.66 -10.69
C LEU A 38 5.05 -9.43 -10.66
N ILE A 39 4.50 -8.73 -11.66
CA ILE A 39 3.04 -8.53 -11.80
C ILE A 39 2.30 -9.87 -11.97
N ALA A 40 2.87 -10.82 -12.72
CA ALA A 40 2.29 -12.14 -12.87
C ALA A 40 2.34 -12.92 -11.54
N ILE A 41 3.45 -12.83 -10.80
CA ILE A 41 3.68 -13.49 -9.51
C ILE A 41 2.70 -13.01 -8.43
N ILE A 42 2.37 -11.72 -8.40
CA ILE A 42 1.40 -11.15 -7.43
C ILE A 42 0.06 -11.90 -7.44
N LYS A 43 -0.30 -12.53 -8.57
CA LYS A 43 -1.57 -13.27 -8.73
C LYS A 43 -1.48 -14.74 -8.35
N THR A 44 -0.32 -15.22 -7.93
CA THR A 44 -0.08 -16.63 -7.59
C THR A 44 0.27 -16.75 -6.11
N PRO A 45 0.23 -17.96 -5.52
CA PRO A 45 0.66 -18.18 -4.13
C PRO A 45 2.11 -17.76 -3.85
N PHE A 46 2.94 -17.60 -4.89
CA PHE A 46 4.33 -17.20 -4.77
C PHE A 46 4.51 -15.78 -4.19
N ILE A 47 3.47 -14.93 -4.21
CA ILE A 47 3.50 -13.65 -3.48
C ILE A 47 3.76 -13.82 -1.99
N ASN A 48 3.34 -14.95 -1.39
CA ASN A 48 3.56 -15.23 0.03
C ASN A 48 5.04 -15.37 0.35
N ASP A 49 5.84 -15.92 -0.57
CA ASP A 49 7.28 -16.08 -0.38
C ASP A 49 8.00 -14.74 -0.51
N ILE A 50 7.53 -13.86 -1.41
CA ILE A 50 8.02 -12.49 -1.50
C ILE A 50 7.67 -11.68 -0.24
N ALA A 51 6.47 -11.86 0.30
CA ALA A 51 6.02 -11.13 1.49
C ALA A 51 6.82 -11.48 2.76
N LYS A 52 7.36 -12.69 2.84
CA LYS A 52 8.23 -13.15 3.95
C LYS A 52 9.66 -12.63 3.88
N LEU A 53 10.03 -11.94 2.80
CA LEU A 53 11.39 -11.40 2.66
C LEU A 53 11.57 -10.20 3.58
N ASP A 54 12.76 -10.09 4.19
CA ASP A 54 13.22 -8.80 4.69
C ASP A 54 13.53 -7.89 3.50
N LEU A 55 12.57 -7.05 3.14
CA LEU A 55 12.64 -6.14 2.01
C LEU A 55 13.35 -4.85 2.41
N THR A 56 14.31 -4.43 1.58
CA THR A 56 14.81 -3.06 1.63
C THR A 56 13.72 -2.07 1.20
N ALA A 57 13.86 -0.78 1.56
CA ALA A 57 12.92 0.25 1.15
C ALA A 57 12.76 0.36 -0.39
N LYS A 58 13.82 0.07 -1.16
CA LYS A 58 13.77 0.07 -2.63
C LYS A 58 13.00 -1.14 -3.18
N GLU A 59 13.18 -2.31 -2.58
CA GLU A 59 12.45 -3.52 -2.94
C GLU A 59 10.96 -3.38 -2.62
N ALA A 60 10.62 -2.88 -1.43
CA ALA A 60 9.26 -2.57 -1.03
C ALA A 60 8.58 -1.60 -2.00
N ASN A 61 9.28 -0.54 -2.42
CA ASN A 61 8.77 0.42 -3.42
C ASN A 61 8.56 -0.21 -4.80
N VAL A 62 9.41 -1.14 -5.22
CA VAL A 62 9.21 -1.87 -6.48
C VAL A 62 8.01 -2.80 -6.40
N LEU A 63 7.87 -3.53 -5.29
CA LEU A 63 6.73 -4.42 -5.03
C LEU A 63 5.41 -3.64 -4.97
N GLY A 64 5.37 -2.53 -4.21
CA GLY A 64 4.22 -1.63 -4.12
C GLY A 64 3.78 -1.13 -5.51
N ARG A 65 4.73 -0.72 -6.36
CA ARG A 65 4.42 -0.34 -7.74
C ARG A 65 3.86 -1.50 -8.57
N ALA A 66 4.42 -2.70 -8.45
CA ALA A 66 3.90 -3.87 -9.17
C ALA A 66 2.46 -4.20 -8.74
N LEU A 67 2.13 -4.07 -7.45
CA LEU A 67 0.76 -4.20 -6.93
C LEU A 67 -0.19 -3.17 -7.55
N MET A 68 0.21 -1.90 -7.63
CA MET A 68 -0.57 -0.85 -8.31
C MET A 68 -0.82 -1.18 -9.79
N HIS A 69 0.18 -1.71 -10.49
CA HIS A 69 0.08 -2.08 -11.90
C HIS A 69 -0.69 -3.39 -12.16
N THR A 70 -0.96 -4.19 -11.13
CA THR A 70 -1.65 -5.47 -11.26
C THR A 70 -3.12 -5.26 -11.60
N LYS A 71 -3.57 -5.80 -12.74
CA LYS A 71 -5.00 -5.78 -13.12
C LYS A 71 -5.81 -6.75 -12.26
N SER A 72 -6.98 -6.32 -11.79
CA SER A 72 -7.90 -7.13 -10.98
C SER A 72 -7.23 -7.68 -9.71
N LEU A 73 -6.47 -6.82 -9.01
CA LEU A 73 -5.86 -7.15 -7.72
C LEU A 73 -6.96 -7.40 -6.67
N LYS A 74 -6.97 -8.60 -6.08
CA LYS A 74 -7.79 -8.93 -4.91
C LYS A 74 -7.09 -8.39 -3.66
N ALA A 75 -7.22 -7.08 -3.42
CA ALA A 75 -6.48 -6.38 -2.37
C ALA A 75 -6.68 -7.01 -0.98
N GLU A 76 -7.90 -7.44 -0.66
CA GLU A 76 -8.25 -8.15 0.58
C GLU A 76 -7.38 -9.39 0.85
N ASN A 77 -6.96 -10.11 -0.19
CA ASN A 77 -6.11 -11.30 -0.04
C ASN A 77 -4.63 -10.95 0.15
N ILE A 78 -4.23 -9.73 -0.21
CA ILE A 78 -2.83 -9.30 -0.23
C ILE A 78 -2.48 -8.48 1.00
N ILE A 79 -3.41 -7.65 1.49
CA ILE A 79 -3.22 -6.80 2.67
C ILE A 79 -2.71 -7.59 3.88
N PRO A 80 -3.29 -8.75 4.25
CA PRO A 80 -2.85 -9.50 5.43
C PRO A 80 -1.38 -9.92 5.41
N LEU A 81 -0.78 -10.05 4.22
CA LEU A 81 0.63 -10.43 4.05
C LEU A 81 1.59 -9.34 4.52
N PHE A 82 1.12 -8.11 4.75
CA PHE A 82 1.94 -6.95 5.07
C PHE A 82 1.48 -6.23 6.35
N LEU A 83 0.85 -6.95 7.29
CA LEU A 83 0.39 -6.38 8.57
C LEU A 83 1.40 -6.53 9.72
N GLU A 84 2.58 -7.08 9.46
CA GLU A 84 3.66 -7.08 10.45
C GLU A 84 4.25 -5.67 10.63
N GLN A 85 4.63 -5.34 11.87
CA GLN A 85 5.14 -4.03 12.27
C GLN A 85 6.50 -3.71 11.62
N ASN A 86 6.44 -3.28 10.37
CA ASN A 86 7.60 -2.95 9.56
C ASN A 86 7.30 -1.70 8.73
N THR A 87 8.16 -0.69 8.82
CA THR A 87 8.01 0.57 8.05
C THR A 87 7.94 0.35 6.55
N LYS A 88 8.55 -0.74 6.04
CA LYS A 88 8.51 -1.11 4.62
C LYS A 88 7.15 -1.64 4.21
N ASN A 89 6.46 -2.34 5.11
CA ASN A 89 5.10 -2.80 4.90
C ASN A 89 4.12 -1.62 4.78
N ALA A 90 4.32 -0.55 5.55
CA ALA A 90 3.51 0.66 5.43
C ALA A 90 3.60 1.29 4.02
N TYR A 91 4.78 1.30 3.39
CA TYR A 91 4.91 1.74 1.99
C TYR A 91 4.13 0.84 1.01
N ILE A 92 4.19 -0.48 1.20
CA ILE A 92 3.49 -1.45 0.36
C ILE A 92 1.97 -1.28 0.50
N LEU A 93 1.47 -1.20 1.74
CA LEU A 93 0.07 -0.97 2.04
C LEU A 93 -0.42 0.37 1.45
N THR A 94 0.39 1.42 1.54
CA THR A 94 0.08 2.73 0.92
C THR A 94 -0.14 2.56 -0.58
N CYS A 95 0.73 1.82 -1.28
CA CYS A 95 0.56 1.53 -2.71
C CYS A 95 -0.71 0.73 -3.01
N ILE A 96 -1.05 -0.27 -2.19
CA ILE A 96 -2.28 -1.06 -2.34
C ILE A 96 -3.50 -0.16 -2.22
N LEU A 97 -3.57 0.69 -1.18
CA LEU A 97 -4.71 1.59 -0.96
C LEU A 97 -4.79 2.73 -1.99
N CYS A 98 -3.66 3.21 -2.52
CA CYS A 98 -3.64 4.15 -3.64
C CYS A 98 -4.32 3.60 -4.91
N LYS A 99 -4.45 2.29 -5.04
CA LYS A 99 -5.14 1.64 -6.17
C LYS A 99 -6.66 1.80 -6.11
N LYS A 100 -7.24 2.15 -4.96
CA LYS A 100 -8.68 2.32 -4.75
C LYS A 100 -9.50 1.08 -5.16
N CYS A 101 -9.00 -0.12 -4.87
CA CYS A 101 -9.79 -1.34 -5.05
C CYS A 101 -11.04 -1.30 -4.15
N LYS A 102 -12.14 -1.92 -4.59
CA LYS A 102 -13.28 -2.18 -3.71
C LYS A 102 -12.84 -3.19 -2.64
N ILE A 103 -12.95 -2.78 -1.38
CA ILE A 103 -12.56 -3.55 -0.19
C ILE A 103 -13.71 -3.40 0.81
N ASN A 104 -14.18 -4.50 1.38
CA ASN A 104 -15.33 -4.52 2.27
C ASN A 104 -14.92 -4.25 3.73
N ASP A 105 -13.68 -4.59 4.10
CA ASP A 105 -13.17 -4.37 5.44
C ASP A 105 -11.68 -3.96 5.44
N LEU A 106 -11.36 -2.88 6.14
CA LEU A 106 -10.00 -2.38 6.39
C LEU A 106 -9.68 -2.26 7.90
N SER A 107 -10.49 -2.86 8.77
CA SER A 107 -10.28 -2.91 10.23
C SER A 107 -8.85 -3.31 10.59
N MET A 108 -8.32 -4.37 9.96
CA MET A 108 -6.95 -4.84 10.20
C MET A 108 -5.88 -3.80 9.84
N VAL A 109 -6.12 -2.95 8.84
CA VAL A 109 -5.19 -1.86 8.48
C VAL A 109 -5.26 -0.75 9.51
N VAL A 110 -6.44 -0.45 10.02
CA VAL A 110 -6.64 0.52 11.10
C VAL A 110 -5.93 0.06 12.37
N ASP A 111 -6.11 -1.21 12.75
CA ASP A 111 -5.46 -1.80 13.93
C ASP A 111 -3.94 -1.88 13.78
N PHE A 112 -3.45 -2.12 12.56
CA PHE A 112 -2.03 -1.98 12.25
C PHE A 112 -1.53 -0.53 12.38
N LEU A 113 -2.32 0.44 11.93
CA LEU A 113 -1.89 1.83 11.85
C LEU A 113 -1.91 2.54 13.22
N LYS A 114 -2.95 2.30 14.03
CA LYS A 114 -3.16 2.92 15.35
C LYS A 114 -1.91 2.94 16.24
N PRO A 115 -1.29 1.80 16.59
CA PRO A 115 -0.10 1.80 17.46
C PRO A 115 1.14 2.40 16.77
N ASN A 116 1.18 2.42 15.44
CA ASN A 116 2.36 2.80 14.66
C ASN A 116 2.42 4.28 14.29
N ILE A 117 1.29 4.98 14.30
CA ILE A 117 1.23 6.39 13.91
C ILE A 117 2.00 7.29 14.88
N SER A 118 2.02 6.93 16.16
CA SER A 118 2.75 7.62 17.24
C SER A 118 4.26 7.70 17.01
N THR A 119 4.83 6.81 16.18
CA THR A 119 6.24 6.84 15.78
C THR A 119 6.59 8.04 14.90
N LYS A 120 5.60 8.75 14.38
CA LYS A 120 5.73 9.91 13.48
C LYS A 120 6.53 9.60 12.21
N THR A 121 6.64 8.33 11.84
CA THR A 121 7.33 7.94 10.60
C THR A 121 6.47 8.31 9.41
N VAL A 122 7.06 9.01 8.43
CA VAL A 122 6.41 9.43 7.18
C VAL A 122 5.70 8.27 6.45
N ALA A 123 6.19 7.03 6.57
CA ALA A 123 5.55 5.85 6.00
C ALA A 123 4.14 5.59 6.59
N TYR A 124 4.01 5.60 7.91
CA TYR A 124 2.72 5.40 8.59
C TYR A 124 1.80 6.61 8.42
N LEU A 125 2.35 7.83 8.47
CA LEU A 125 1.56 9.04 8.24
C LEU A 125 0.97 9.08 6.82
N ASN A 126 1.74 8.69 5.80
CA ASN A 126 1.22 8.58 4.43
C ASN A 126 0.17 7.48 4.30
N LEU A 127 0.33 6.35 5.01
CA LEU A 127 -0.69 5.31 5.03
C LEU A 127 -2.01 5.84 5.63
N ALA A 128 -1.93 6.59 6.74
CA ALA A 128 -3.08 7.25 7.36
C ALA A 128 -3.77 8.22 6.38
N LEU A 129 -2.98 9.07 5.70
CA LEU A 129 -3.49 10.03 4.73
C LEU A 129 -4.20 9.35 3.56
N VAL A 130 -3.63 8.26 3.03
CA VAL A 130 -4.23 7.51 1.92
C VAL A 130 -5.49 6.77 2.36
N LEU A 131 -5.51 6.22 3.57
CA LEU A 131 -6.70 5.62 4.16
C LEU A 131 -7.81 6.67 4.27
N PHE A 132 -7.52 7.85 4.84
CA PHE A 132 -8.47 8.95 4.95
C PHE A 132 -9.03 9.39 3.59
N ARG A 133 -8.16 9.61 2.59
CA ARG A 133 -8.57 10.13 1.27
C ARG A 133 -9.35 9.13 0.42
N ASN A 134 -9.01 7.84 0.49
CA ASN A 134 -9.56 6.83 -0.42
C ASN A 134 -10.61 5.93 0.24
N TYR A 135 -10.60 5.84 1.56
CA TYR A 135 -11.42 4.93 2.35
C TYR A 135 -11.91 5.62 3.65
N PRO A 136 -12.51 6.81 3.57
CA PRO A 136 -12.86 7.61 4.76
C PRO A 136 -13.79 6.87 5.73
N ALA A 137 -14.64 5.97 5.23
CA ALA A 137 -15.53 5.16 6.07
C ALA A 137 -14.79 4.26 7.09
N PHE A 138 -13.51 3.97 6.88
CA PHE A 138 -12.67 3.18 7.79
C PHE A 138 -11.78 4.04 8.68
N PHE A 139 -11.79 5.36 8.50
CA PHE A 139 -11.03 6.29 9.33
C PHE A 139 -11.83 6.65 10.59
N ASN A 140 -11.71 5.83 11.63
CA ASN A 140 -12.52 5.95 12.84
C ASN A 140 -12.01 6.99 13.86
N ASP A 141 -12.85 7.32 14.85
CA ASP A 141 -12.56 8.31 15.89
C ASP A 141 -11.29 7.98 16.69
N GLU A 142 -11.04 6.71 16.99
CA GLU A 142 -9.82 6.30 17.68
C GLU A 142 -8.56 6.65 16.89
N LEU A 143 -8.53 6.39 15.58
CA LEU A 143 -7.41 6.76 14.72
C LEU A 143 -7.28 8.28 14.58
N LEU A 144 -8.40 9.00 14.55
CA LEU A 144 -8.42 10.46 14.55
C LEU A 144 -7.80 11.05 15.83
N GLU A 145 -8.12 10.50 16.99
CA GLU A 145 -7.51 10.92 18.27
C GLU A 145 -5.99 10.70 18.27
N GLU A 146 -5.51 9.63 17.65
CA GLU A 146 -4.06 9.44 17.49
C GLU A 146 -3.43 10.47 16.54
N VAL A 147 -4.12 10.85 15.45
CA VAL A 147 -3.65 11.90 14.54
C VAL A 147 -3.56 13.27 15.23
N LYS A 148 -4.55 13.64 16.05
CA LYS A 148 -4.58 14.92 16.78
C LYS A 148 -3.39 15.11 17.72
N LYS A 149 -2.80 14.02 18.22
CA LYS A 149 -1.63 14.05 19.12
C LYS A 149 -0.32 14.36 18.40
N ILE A 150 -0.31 14.37 17.07
CA ILE A 150 0.92 14.47 16.26
C ILE A 150 0.96 15.80 15.52
N SER A 151 1.91 16.66 15.88
CA SER A 151 2.27 17.83 15.08
C SER A 151 3.13 17.39 13.89
N HIS A 152 2.51 17.30 12.71
CA HIS A 152 3.17 16.98 11.44
C HIS A 152 2.30 17.47 10.27
N PRO A 153 2.89 18.04 9.19
CA PRO A 153 2.11 18.60 8.07
C PRO A 153 1.07 17.64 7.46
N ILE A 154 1.40 16.35 7.37
CA ILE A 154 0.44 15.30 6.93
C ILE A 154 -0.76 15.19 7.87
N CYS A 155 -0.56 15.23 9.19
CA CYS A 155 -1.66 15.20 10.16
C CYS A 155 -2.49 16.47 10.07
N ASP A 156 -1.86 17.63 9.95
CA ASP A 156 -2.54 18.92 9.78
C ASP A 156 -3.42 18.90 8.52
N GLU A 157 -2.96 18.24 7.44
CA GLU A 157 -3.73 18.06 6.22
C GLU A 157 -4.98 17.19 6.45
N ILE A 158 -4.86 16.08 7.19
CA ILE A 158 -6.00 15.21 7.53
C ILE A 158 -7.02 16.01 8.35
N LEU A 159 -6.57 16.71 9.40
CA LEU A 159 -7.41 17.50 10.29
C LEU A 159 -8.11 18.66 9.57
N SER A 160 -7.40 19.33 8.66
CA SER A 160 -7.98 20.42 7.87
C SER A 160 -9.09 19.91 6.96
N ASN A 161 -8.90 18.78 6.27
CA ASN A 161 -9.92 18.22 5.38
C ASN A 161 -11.16 17.68 6.12
N LEU A 162 -11.02 17.22 7.36
CA LEU A 162 -12.15 16.85 8.22
C LEU A 162 -13.06 18.04 8.52
N ASN A 163 -12.47 19.22 8.72
CA ASN A 163 -13.21 20.45 8.92
C ASN A 163 -13.91 20.94 7.66
N TYR A 164 -13.62 20.41 6.46
CA TYR A 164 -14.34 20.75 5.22
C TYR A 164 -15.42 19.73 4.86
N SER A 165 -15.20 18.43 5.13
CA SER A 165 -16.22 17.39 4.87
C SER A 165 -17.44 17.51 5.78
N THR A 166 -17.30 18.14 6.96
CA THR A 166 -18.44 18.54 7.79
C THR A 166 -19.28 19.64 7.14
N PHE A 167 -18.71 20.51 6.30
CA PHE A 167 -19.46 21.55 5.59
C PHE A 167 -20.20 21.01 4.37
N GLU A 168 -19.64 20.07 3.62
CA GLU A 168 -20.35 19.48 2.46
C GLU A 168 -21.55 18.60 2.86
N ASN A 169 -21.59 18.08 4.09
CA ASN A 169 -22.78 17.39 4.62
C ASN A 169 -23.87 18.35 5.12
N ILE A 170 -23.57 19.63 5.32
CA ILE A 170 -24.58 20.64 5.67
C ILE A 170 -25.33 21.10 4.40
N PHE A 171 -24.68 21.10 3.23
CA PHE A 171 -25.29 21.50 1.95
C PHE A 171 -25.91 20.36 1.13
N LYS A 172 -25.98 19.13 1.68
CA LYS A 172 -26.66 17.98 1.04
C LYS A 172 -27.95 17.54 1.75
N ILE A 173 -28.45 18.34 2.71
CA ILE A 173 -29.73 18.08 3.39
C ILE A 173 -30.89 18.88 2.74
N GLU A 174 -30.61 19.71 1.74
CA GLU A 174 -31.64 20.39 0.96
C GLU A 174 -31.50 20.05 -0.53
N GLU A 175 -32.05 18.91 -0.93
CA GLU A 175 -32.70 18.70 -2.24
C GLU A 175 -33.59 17.43 -2.21
#